data_AF-A0A4R9PRB2-F1
#
_entry.id   AF-A0A4R9PRB2-F1
#
_cell.length_a   1.000
_cell.length_b   1.000
_cell.length_c   1.000
_cell.angle_alpha   90.00
_cell.angle_beta   90.00
_cell.angle_gamma   90.00
#
_symmetry.space_group_name_H-M   'P 1'
#
loop_
_entity.id
_entity.type
_entity.pdbx_description
1 polymer ?
#
loop_
_entity_poly.entity_id
_entity_poly.type
_entity_poly.pdbx_seq_one_letter_code
_entity_poly.pdbx_strand_id
1 'polypeptide(L)'
;MIGRFWTSTRGNFALATAIAMVPLMLVVAGAVNVVGTSDDAAQLQNSLDAAGLAVGTKYQPNMSSGDMRQLGLTFFAANMSAADAGEYSGSLDAFQATASGDPSAYTISLSSSISRPAFVSGTPAWQAIRSASVQVKPGAQACVLALDPHVGSAVNLQGSTNVAMDGCVIASNSDAADSVNRGGSAIVSAACVSTVGATSGVTPPSAILSCGTPLENQYASFDPLANVTPPPYGLCQSMPNGKTVTLSPGTYCDKTWSGKITLNPGTYILRNVTIKPGGNGSLTGQGVTIFLMEGSQLYINANEQVNLSPPTSGPYAGITIFQAHGNTQALTINGGSGSAVSGFIYAPDAPISYAGNSDMNAQGSCLRLVGKTVGMTGNSAVKSDCASELGNREMYAGRTITLVK
;
A
#
# COMPACT_ATOMS: atom_id res chain seq x y z
N MET A 1 -64.36 -2.69 -67.39
CA MET A 1 -63.57 -1.78 -66.52
C MET A 1 -62.21 -2.35 -66.04
N ILE A 2 -61.95 -3.66 -66.14
CA ILE A 2 -60.70 -4.29 -65.66
C ILE A 2 -59.49 -4.09 -66.62
N GLY A 3 -59.72 -3.95 -67.93
CA GLY A 3 -58.64 -3.77 -68.92
C GLY A 3 -57.89 -2.42 -68.84
N ARG A 4 -58.48 -1.37 -68.25
CA ARG A 4 -57.80 -0.09 -67.99
C ARG A 4 -56.87 -0.14 -66.76
N PHE A 5 -56.98 -1.17 -65.92
CA PHE A 5 -56.08 -1.38 -64.78
C PHE A 5 -54.77 -2.05 -65.20
N TRP A 6 -54.82 -2.96 -66.18
CA TRP A 6 -53.65 -3.68 -66.72
C TRP A 6 -52.73 -2.83 -67.60
N THR A 7 -53.21 -1.68 -68.08
CA THR A 7 -52.47 -0.74 -68.93
C THR A 7 -52.01 0.51 -68.16
N SER A 8 -52.28 0.58 -66.86
CA SER A 8 -51.93 1.73 -66.03
C SER A 8 -50.46 1.66 -65.58
N THR A 9 -49.56 2.28 -66.33
CA THR A 9 -48.14 2.47 -65.98
C THR A 9 -47.90 3.54 -64.92
N ARG A 10 -48.96 4.25 -64.48
CA ARG A 10 -48.88 5.37 -63.52
C ARG A 10 -48.77 4.96 -62.05
N GLY A 11 -48.89 3.66 -61.73
CA GLY A 11 -48.66 3.11 -60.38
C GLY A 11 -47.22 2.66 -60.12
N ASN A 12 -46.35 2.66 -61.14
CA ASN A 12 -45.01 2.08 -61.05
C ASN A 12 -44.06 2.90 -60.18
N PHE A 13 -44.29 4.22 -60.09
CA PHE A 13 -43.50 5.10 -59.22
C PHE A 13 -43.67 4.73 -57.75
N ALA A 14 -44.90 4.55 -57.27
CA ALA A 14 -45.15 4.18 -55.88
C ALA A 14 -44.53 2.82 -55.51
N LEU A 15 -44.61 1.84 -56.41
CA LEU A 15 -44.02 0.51 -56.21
C LEU A 15 -42.48 0.56 -56.24
N ALA A 16 -41.89 1.26 -57.21
CA ALA A 16 -40.44 1.44 -57.32
C ALA A 16 -39.89 2.23 -56.12
N THR A 17 -40.58 3.27 -55.67
CA THR A 17 -40.23 4.03 -54.47
C THR A 17 -40.32 3.16 -53.22
N ALA A 18 -41.37 2.35 -53.06
CA ALA A 18 -41.48 1.43 -51.92
C ALA A 18 -40.33 0.41 -51.88
N ILE A 19 -39.99 -0.18 -53.03
CA ILE A 19 -38.88 -1.15 -53.14
C ILE A 19 -37.52 -0.46 -52.89
N ALA A 20 -37.31 0.76 -53.40
CA ALA A 20 -36.07 1.52 -53.20
C ALA A 20 -35.94 2.09 -51.78
N MET A 21 -37.04 2.38 -51.09
CA MET A 21 -37.00 2.86 -49.71
C MET A 21 -36.51 1.80 -48.72
N VAL A 22 -36.79 0.51 -48.94
CA VAL A 22 -36.33 -0.56 -48.03
C VAL A 22 -34.80 -0.59 -47.87
N PRO A 23 -33.97 -0.68 -48.94
CA PRO A 23 -32.52 -0.67 -48.78
C PRO A 23 -31.99 0.66 -48.25
N LEU A 24 -32.60 1.80 -48.60
CA LEU A 24 -32.21 3.10 -48.05
C LEU A 24 -32.46 3.18 -46.53
N MET A 25 -33.62 2.72 -46.06
CA MET A 25 -33.95 2.69 -44.63
C MET A 25 -33.04 1.72 -43.86
N LEU A 26 -32.67 0.58 -44.46
CA LEU A 26 -31.70 -0.34 -43.87
C LEU A 26 -30.31 0.29 -43.72
N VAL A 27 -29.86 1.06 -44.72
CA VAL A 27 -28.58 1.77 -44.65
C VAL A 27 -28.62 2.84 -43.56
N VAL A 28 -29.69 3.62 -43.46
CA VAL A 28 -29.85 4.65 -42.41
C VAL A 28 -29.91 3.99 -41.03
N ALA A 29 -30.67 2.92 -40.86
CA ALA A 29 -30.75 2.17 -39.61
C ALA A 29 -29.39 1.61 -39.19
N GLY A 30 -28.66 1.00 -40.14
CA GLY A 30 -27.30 0.52 -39.91
C GLY A 30 -26.35 1.64 -39.47
N ALA A 31 -26.41 2.81 -40.13
CA ALA A 31 -25.61 3.96 -39.76
C ALA A 31 -25.91 4.44 -38.33
N VAL A 32 -27.20 4.51 -37.94
CA VAL A 32 -27.60 4.90 -36.57
C VAL A 32 -27.11 3.88 -35.54
N ASN A 33 -27.22 2.57 -35.80
CA ASN A 33 -26.70 1.54 -34.91
C ASN A 33 -25.18 1.62 -34.76
N VAL A 34 -24.43 1.83 -35.86
CA VAL A 34 -22.96 1.95 -35.82
C VAL A 34 -22.53 3.18 -35.02
N VAL A 35 -23.13 4.34 -35.30
CA VAL A 35 -22.82 5.59 -34.58
C VAL A 35 -23.17 5.44 -33.10
N GLY A 36 -24.38 4.95 -32.78
CA GLY A 36 -24.80 4.75 -31.40
C GLY A 36 -23.91 3.75 -30.64
N THR A 37 -23.52 2.64 -31.27
CA THR A 37 -22.59 1.67 -30.65
C THR A 37 -21.19 2.26 -30.46
N SER A 38 -20.76 3.14 -31.37
CA SER A 38 -19.49 3.86 -31.24
C SER A 38 -19.52 4.85 -30.07
N ASP A 39 -20.61 5.60 -29.91
CA ASP A 39 -20.82 6.54 -28.80
C ASP A 39 -20.87 5.79 -27.46
N ASP A 40 -21.66 4.71 -27.40
CA ASP A 40 -21.74 3.83 -26.24
C ASP A 40 -20.36 3.26 -25.87
N ALA A 41 -19.56 2.86 -26.86
CA ALA A 41 -18.23 2.34 -26.63
C ALA A 41 -17.26 3.39 -26.08
N ALA A 42 -17.39 4.65 -26.50
CA ALA A 42 -16.62 5.77 -25.95
C ALA A 42 -17.06 6.08 -24.51
N GLN A 43 -18.37 6.09 -24.24
CA GLN A 43 -18.91 6.26 -22.89
C GLN A 43 -18.44 5.15 -21.94
N LEU A 44 -18.46 3.91 -22.42
CA LEU A 44 -18.02 2.74 -21.67
C LEU A 44 -16.53 2.84 -21.31
N GLN A 45 -15.68 3.24 -22.27
CA GLN A 45 -14.25 3.42 -22.01
C GLN A 45 -14.00 4.54 -20.99
N ASN A 46 -14.64 5.71 -21.15
CA ASN A 46 -14.48 6.82 -20.22
C ASN A 46 -14.91 6.45 -18.79
N SER A 47 -16.00 5.69 -18.66
CA SER A 47 -16.51 5.21 -17.38
C SER A 47 -15.57 4.19 -16.73
N LEU A 48 -14.98 3.28 -17.52
CA LEU A 48 -13.99 2.32 -17.05
C LEU A 48 -12.67 2.99 -16.64
N ASP A 49 -12.20 3.99 -17.38
CA ASP A 49 -10.98 4.75 -17.06
C ASP A 49 -11.15 5.52 -15.74
N ALA A 50 -12.29 6.20 -15.56
CA ALA A 50 -12.62 6.90 -14.31
C ALA A 50 -12.74 5.94 -13.11
N ALA A 51 -13.44 4.82 -13.29
CA ALA A 51 -13.53 3.77 -12.28
C ALA A 51 -12.17 3.18 -11.93
N GLY A 52 -11.33 2.91 -12.93
CA GLY A 52 -10.01 2.33 -12.73
C GLY A 52 -9.09 3.24 -11.94
N LEU A 53 -9.06 4.54 -12.25
CA LEU A 53 -8.28 5.51 -11.49
C LEU A 53 -8.75 5.57 -10.03
N ALA A 54 -10.06 5.63 -9.81
CA ALA A 54 -10.64 5.67 -8.48
C ALA A 54 -10.30 4.42 -7.66
N VAL A 55 -10.44 3.22 -8.24
CA VAL A 55 -10.02 1.97 -7.59
C VAL A 55 -8.52 2.00 -7.28
N GLY A 56 -7.68 2.49 -8.20
CA GLY A 56 -6.24 2.64 -7.96
C GLY A 56 -5.89 3.48 -6.72
N THR A 57 -6.68 4.50 -6.41
CA THR A 57 -6.45 5.37 -5.24
C THR A 57 -6.68 4.67 -3.90
N LYS A 58 -7.56 3.66 -3.87
CA LYS A 58 -7.97 2.96 -2.64
C LYS A 58 -7.52 1.51 -2.59
N TYR A 59 -6.96 0.98 -3.68
CA TYR A 59 -6.52 -0.39 -3.76
C TYR A 59 -5.55 -0.73 -2.62
N GLN A 60 -5.72 -1.92 -2.05
CA GLN A 60 -4.81 -2.50 -1.07
C GLN A 60 -4.55 -3.96 -1.48
N PRO A 61 -3.34 -4.52 -1.24
CA PRO A 61 -3.00 -5.87 -1.70
C PRO A 61 -3.90 -6.98 -1.15
N ASN A 62 -4.56 -6.74 -0.01
CA ASN A 62 -5.48 -7.66 0.64
C ASN A 62 -6.96 -7.40 0.30
N MET A 63 -7.25 -6.46 -0.60
CA MET A 63 -8.61 -6.13 -1.01
C MET A 63 -9.20 -7.26 -1.85
N SER A 64 -10.42 -7.72 -1.52
CA SER A 64 -11.08 -8.78 -2.28
C SER A 64 -11.54 -8.30 -3.66
N SER A 65 -11.73 -9.22 -4.61
CA SER A 65 -12.31 -8.88 -5.92
C SER A 65 -13.74 -8.35 -5.81
N GLY A 66 -14.50 -8.78 -4.80
CA GLY A 66 -15.83 -8.26 -4.50
C GLY A 66 -15.79 -6.79 -4.07
N ASP A 67 -14.89 -6.44 -3.15
CA ASP A 67 -14.74 -5.06 -2.66
C ASP A 67 -14.24 -4.13 -3.78
N MET A 68 -13.26 -4.60 -4.57
CA MET A 68 -12.78 -3.86 -5.75
C MET A 68 -13.89 -3.63 -6.76
N ARG A 69 -14.70 -4.67 -7.04
CA ARG A 69 -15.86 -4.54 -7.94
C ARG A 69 -16.86 -3.53 -7.40
N GLN A 70 -17.20 -3.58 -6.12
CA GLN A 70 -18.17 -2.66 -5.53
C GLN A 70 -17.70 -1.20 -5.55
N LEU A 71 -16.42 -0.97 -5.22
CA LEU A 71 -15.82 0.36 -5.31
C LEU A 71 -15.82 0.85 -6.76
N GLY A 72 -15.32 0.04 -7.68
CA GLY A 72 -15.26 0.37 -9.10
C GLY A 72 -16.64 0.63 -9.70
N LEU A 73 -17.65 -0.18 -9.35
CA LEU A 73 -19.04 -0.01 -9.76
C LEU A 73 -19.61 1.35 -9.35
N THR A 74 -19.26 1.85 -8.17
CA THR A 74 -19.77 3.15 -7.69
C THR A 74 -19.33 4.28 -8.62
N PHE A 75 -18.06 4.29 -9.01
CA PHE A 75 -17.52 5.28 -9.93
C PHE A 75 -17.92 5.03 -11.39
N PHE A 76 -17.99 3.76 -11.79
CA PHE A 76 -18.46 3.36 -13.12
C PHE A 76 -19.90 3.81 -13.34
N ALA A 77 -20.81 3.48 -12.43
CA ALA A 77 -22.23 3.85 -12.52
C ALA A 77 -22.47 5.36 -12.51
N ALA A 78 -21.63 6.13 -11.79
CA ALA A 78 -21.70 7.59 -11.74
C ALA A 78 -21.24 8.27 -13.04
N ASN A 79 -20.34 7.62 -13.79
CA ASN A 79 -19.83 8.14 -15.06
C ASN A 79 -20.51 7.51 -16.28
N MET A 80 -21.20 6.39 -16.11
CA MET A 80 -21.90 5.69 -17.19
C MET A 80 -23.27 6.34 -17.45
N SER A 81 -23.61 6.48 -18.74
CA SER A 81 -24.93 6.90 -19.18
C SER A 81 -25.33 6.12 -20.42
N ALA A 82 -26.55 5.62 -20.46
CA ALA A 82 -27.15 5.05 -21.66
C ALA A 82 -28.57 5.61 -21.83
N ALA A 83 -29.02 5.74 -23.08
CA ALA A 83 -30.37 6.24 -23.37
C ALA A 83 -31.46 5.24 -22.95
N ASP A 84 -31.15 3.94 -23.01
CA ASP A 84 -32.03 2.86 -22.59
C ASP A 84 -31.66 2.34 -21.19
N ALA A 85 -32.67 2.12 -20.35
CA ALA A 85 -32.49 1.67 -18.97
C ALA A 85 -32.02 0.20 -18.88
N GLY A 86 -32.43 -0.63 -19.83
CA GLY A 86 -31.99 -2.02 -19.94
C GLY A 86 -30.52 -2.13 -20.33
N GLU A 87 -30.08 -1.35 -21.33
CA GLU A 87 -28.68 -1.23 -21.74
C GLU A 87 -27.79 -0.75 -20.59
N TYR A 88 -28.25 0.28 -19.86
CA TYR A 88 -27.58 0.75 -18.65
C TYR A 88 -27.42 -0.36 -17.61
N SER A 89 -28.53 -1.03 -17.23
CA SER A 89 -28.51 -2.09 -16.22
C SER A 89 -27.61 -3.26 -16.61
N GLY A 90 -27.63 -3.68 -17.88
CA GLY A 90 -26.77 -4.75 -18.39
C GLY A 90 -25.28 -4.39 -18.32
N SER A 91 -24.93 -3.12 -18.51
CA SER A 91 -23.54 -2.66 -18.38
C SER A 91 -23.03 -2.68 -16.93
N LEU A 92 -23.91 -2.42 -15.95
CA LEU A 92 -23.59 -2.53 -14.53
C LEU A 92 -23.40 -4.00 -14.13
N ASP A 93 -24.25 -4.89 -14.62
CA ASP A 93 -24.16 -6.33 -14.34
C ASP A 93 -22.88 -6.93 -14.96
N ALA A 94 -22.54 -6.52 -16.17
CA ALA A 94 -21.36 -6.98 -16.90
C ALA A 94 -20.01 -6.43 -16.37
N PHE A 95 -20.03 -5.41 -15.52
CA PHE A 95 -18.81 -4.78 -15.02
C PHE A 95 -17.97 -5.74 -14.18
N GLN A 96 -16.66 -5.84 -14.44
CA GLN A 96 -15.74 -6.67 -13.68
C GLN A 96 -14.51 -5.85 -13.27
N ALA A 97 -13.92 -6.20 -12.13
CA ALA A 97 -12.68 -5.62 -11.64
C ALA A 97 -11.81 -6.71 -11.03
N THR A 98 -10.54 -6.77 -11.44
CA THR A 98 -9.54 -7.69 -10.91
C THR A 98 -8.22 -6.94 -10.70
N ALA A 99 -7.36 -7.47 -9.83
CA ALA A 99 -6.01 -6.96 -9.64
C ALA A 99 -5.00 -8.11 -9.69
N SER A 100 -3.80 -7.79 -10.14
CA SER A 100 -2.66 -8.71 -10.22
C SER A 100 -1.36 -7.95 -10.00
N GLY A 101 -0.26 -8.67 -9.76
CA GLY A 101 1.07 -8.09 -9.57
C GLY A 101 1.64 -8.32 -8.17
N ASP A 102 2.68 -7.55 -7.85
CA ASP A 102 3.45 -7.66 -6.63
C ASP A 102 3.76 -6.25 -6.05
N PRO A 103 4.39 -6.13 -4.86
CA PRO A 103 4.64 -4.84 -4.23
C PRO A 103 5.42 -3.82 -5.08
N SER A 104 6.12 -4.25 -6.14
CA SER A 104 6.82 -3.36 -7.09
C SER A 104 5.90 -2.73 -8.12
N ALA A 105 4.78 -3.37 -8.46
CA ALA A 105 3.73 -2.83 -9.32
C ALA A 105 2.47 -3.71 -9.29
N TYR A 106 1.33 -3.09 -9.03
CA TYR A 106 0.02 -3.72 -9.19
C TYR A 106 -0.68 -3.24 -10.46
N THR A 107 -1.36 -4.13 -11.15
CA THR A 107 -2.19 -3.84 -12.32
C THR A 107 -3.64 -4.18 -11.99
N ILE A 108 -4.50 -3.17 -12.05
CA ILE A 108 -5.95 -3.30 -11.87
C ILE A 108 -6.57 -3.29 -13.26
N SER A 109 -7.36 -4.31 -13.57
CA SER A 109 -8.03 -4.46 -14.85
C SER A 109 -9.54 -4.43 -14.65
N LEU A 110 -10.20 -3.57 -15.42
CA LEU A 110 -11.64 -3.37 -15.39
C LEU A 110 -12.19 -3.68 -16.77
N SER A 111 -13.38 -4.26 -16.83
CA SER A 111 -14.08 -4.48 -18.10
C SER A 111 -15.57 -4.36 -17.92
N SER A 112 -16.28 -4.02 -18.99
CA SER A 112 -17.74 -4.07 -19.05
C SER A 112 -18.17 -4.21 -20.51
N SER A 113 -19.46 -4.43 -20.73
CA SER A 113 -20.05 -4.50 -22.06
C SER A 113 -21.41 -3.84 -22.11
N ILE A 114 -21.75 -3.26 -23.25
CA ILE A 114 -23.08 -2.74 -23.56
C ILE A 114 -23.57 -3.40 -24.85
N SER A 115 -24.86 -3.73 -24.90
CA SER A 115 -25.47 -4.47 -25.99
C SER A 115 -26.73 -3.77 -26.46
N ARG A 116 -26.67 -3.21 -27.67
CA ARG A 116 -27.81 -2.57 -28.32
C ARG A 116 -28.61 -3.55 -29.16
N PRO A 117 -29.94 -3.58 -29.04
CA PRO A 117 -30.77 -4.37 -29.93
C PRO A 117 -30.59 -3.88 -31.37
N ALA A 118 -30.57 -4.82 -32.31
CA ALA A 118 -30.53 -4.47 -33.73
C ALA A 118 -31.90 -3.96 -34.19
N PHE A 119 -31.88 -3.02 -35.14
CA PHE A 119 -33.10 -2.46 -35.72
C PHE A 119 -33.96 -3.53 -36.44
N VAL A 120 -33.33 -4.57 -36.99
CA VAL A 120 -34.01 -5.67 -37.67
C VAL A 120 -34.17 -6.85 -36.71
N SER A 121 -35.42 -7.21 -36.41
CA SER A 121 -35.73 -8.38 -35.57
C SER A 121 -35.10 -9.66 -36.15
N GLY A 122 -34.46 -10.45 -35.30
CA GLY A 122 -33.74 -11.68 -35.71
C GLY A 122 -32.30 -11.47 -36.14
N THR A 123 -31.77 -10.24 -36.13
CA THR A 123 -30.34 -9.99 -36.33
C THR A 123 -29.60 -9.85 -34.98
N PRO A 124 -28.29 -10.19 -34.90
CA PRO A 124 -27.53 -10.11 -33.66
C PRO A 124 -27.50 -8.68 -33.10
N ALA A 125 -27.55 -8.56 -31.76
CA ALA A 125 -27.36 -7.30 -31.08
C ALA A 125 -25.96 -6.72 -31.38
N TRP A 126 -25.87 -5.39 -31.40
CA TRP A 126 -24.61 -4.67 -31.54
C TRP A 126 -23.97 -4.54 -30.17
N GLN A 127 -22.90 -5.28 -29.94
CA GLN A 127 -22.19 -5.29 -28.66
C GLN A 127 -20.90 -4.48 -28.73
N ALA A 128 -20.67 -3.66 -27.71
CA ALA A 128 -19.37 -3.07 -27.43
C ALA A 128 -18.84 -3.61 -26.11
N ILE A 129 -17.61 -4.13 -26.13
CA ILE A 129 -16.87 -4.57 -24.95
C ILE A 129 -15.66 -3.65 -24.81
N ARG A 130 -15.41 -3.15 -23.61
CA ARG A 130 -14.24 -2.31 -23.31
C ARG A 130 -13.56 -2.76 -22.05
N SER A 131 -12.29 -2.42 -21.95
CA SER A 131 -11.46 -2.67 -20.79
C SER A 131 -10.57 -1.46 -20.50
N ALA A 132 -10.31 -1.21 -19.24
CA ALA A 132 -9.33 -0.25 -18.78
C ALA A 132 -8.33 -0.96 -17.87
N SER A 133 -7.06 -0.57 -17.96
CA SER A 133 -6.03 -1.03 -17.03
C SER A 133 -5.39 0.15 -16.32
N VAL A 134 -5.16 0.01 -15.03
CA VAL A 134 -4.49 1.01 -14.20
C VAL A 134 -3.33 0.35 -13.49
N GLN A 135 -2.17 0.98 -13.58
CA GLN A 135 -0.97 0.54 -12.87
C GLN A 135 -0.78 1.41 -11.62
N VAL A 136 -0.61 0.74 -10.49
CA VAL A 136 -0.27 1.35 -9.20
C VAL A 136 1.16 0.97 -8.87
N LYS A 137 2.07 1.94 -8.93
CA LYS A 137 3.48 1.75 -8.57
C LYS A 137 3.80 2.40 -7.24
N PRO A 138 4.70 1.81 -6.43
CA PRO A 138 5.23 2.46 -5.25
C PRO A 138 5.90 3.80 -5.60
N GLY A 139 5.89 4.73 -4.64
CA GLY A 139 6.59 6.02 -4.75
C GLY A 139 8.07 5.92 -4.39
N ALA A 140 8.60 6.93 -3.71
CA ALA A 140 10.01 7.00 -3.33
C ALA A 140 10.34 6.07 -2.14
N GLN A 141 11.60 5.68 -1.98
CA GLN A 141 12.02 4.81 -0.89
C GLN A 141 11.81 5.48 0.49
N ALA A 142 11.12 4.79 1.39
CA ALA A 142 10.85 5.26 2.74
C ALA A 142 11.78 4.60 3.76
N CYS A 143 12.06 5.32 4.85
CA CYS A 143 12.78 4.81 6.02
C CYS A 143 11.90 4.70 7.26
N VAL A 144 10.86 5.52 7.34
CA VAL A 144 9.86 5.49 8.41
C VAL A 144 8.47 5.49 7.78
N LEU A 145 7.60 4.62 8.26
CA LEU A 145 6.20 4.54 7.84
C LEU A 145 5.30 4.35 9.06
N ALA A 146 4.40 5.31 9.30
CA ALA A 146 3.28 5.13 10.21
C ALA A 146 2.03 4.65 9.44
N LEU A 147 1.43 3.56 9.90
CA LEU A 147 0.32 2.88 9.22
C LEU A 147 -1.07 3.34 9.69
N ASP A 148 -1.19 3.96 10.87
CA ASP A 148 -2.49 4.39 11.39
C ASP A 148 -3.13 5.45 10.48
N PRO A 149 -4.40 5.26 10.06
CA PRO A 149 -5.04 6.12 9.07
C PRO A 149 -5.59 7.44 9.62
N HIS A 150 -5.72 7.61 10.94
CA HIS A 150 -6.48 8.75 11.50
C HIS A 150 -5.84 9.42 12.72
N VAL A 151 -4.79 8.85 13.30
CA VAL A 151 -4.19 9.40 14.51
C VAL A 151 -3.37 10.66 14.23
N GLY A 152 -3.54 11.69 15.06
CA GLY A 152 -2.66 12.86 15.04
C GLY A 152 -1.24 12.50 15.48
N SER A 153 -0.23 13.20 14.96
CA SER A 153 1.18 12.93 15.25
C SER A 153 1.59 11.46 15.05
N ALA A 154 1.07 10.82 13.99
CA ALA A 154 1.34 9.41 13.67
C ALA A 154 2.84 9.13 13.50
N VAL A 155 3.58 10.08 12.92
CA VAL A 155 5.03 10.19 13.12
C VAL A 155 5.29 11.42 13.99
N ASN A 156 5.93 11.20 15.14
CA ASN A 156 6.17 12.25 16.11
C ASN A 156 7.67 12.40 16.36
N LEU A 157 8.22 13.55 15.98
CA LEU A 157 9.62 13.91 16.12
C LEU A 157 9.71 15.03 17.17
N GLN A 158 10.13 14.69 18.40
CA GLN A 158 10.14 15.65 19.51
C GLN A 158 11.47 15.69 20.26
N GLY A 159 11.68 16.79 20.99
CA GLY A 159 12.83 17.03 21.86
C GLY A 159 13.88 17.92 21.19
N SER A 160 15.15 17.67 21.53
CA SER A 160 16.32 18.33 20.93
C SER A 160 17.08 17.31 20.08
N THR A 161 16.44 16.83 19.02
CA THR A 161 16.84 15.64 18.29
C THR A 161 17.23 15.99 16.87
N ASN A 162 18.36 15.45 16.39
CA ASN A 162 18.76 15.57 15.00
C ASN A 162 18.50 14.24 14.28
N VAL A 163 17.53 14.23 13.38
CA VAL A 163 17.12 13.05 12.61
C VAL A 163 17.58 13.25 11.17
N ALA A 164 18.67 12.57 10.79
CA ALA A 164 19.19 12.56 9.44
C ALA A 164 18.80 11.26 8.73
N MET A 165 18.05 11.36 7.63
CA MET A 165 17.60 10.26 6.79
C MET A 165 18.04 10.52 5.35
N ASP A 166 19.32 10.29 5.06
CA ASP A 166 19.88 10.58 3.75
C ASP A 166 19.23 9.71 2.67
N GLY A 167 18.74 10.36 1.61
CA GLY A 167 18.05 9.73 0.49
C GLY A 167 16.71 9.05 0.82
N CYS A 168 16.15 9.27 2.02
CA CYS A 168 14.98 8.52 2.51
C CYS A 168 13.76 9.39 2.79
N VAL A 169 12.56 8.83 2.61
CA VAL A 169 11.29 9.49 2.92
C VAL A 169 10.74 9.07 4.29
N ILE A 170 10.20 10.04 5.03
CA ILE A 170 9.34 9.81 6.20
C ILE A 170 7.89 9.80 5.71
N ALA A 171 7.18 8.70 5.91
CA ALA A 171 5.83 8.49 5.44
C ALA A 171 4.83 8.34 6.58
N SER A 172 3.63 8.87 6.40
CA SER A 172 2.50 8.65 7.30
C SER A 172 1.20 8.45 6.53
N ASN A 173 0.47 7.38 6.88
CA ASN A 173 -0.84 7.09 6.33
C ASN A 173 -1.98 7.84 7.01
N SER A 174 -1.70 8.61 8.07
CA SER A 174 -2.72 9.36 8.79
C SER A 174 -3.22 10.57 8.02
N ASP A 175 -4.54 10.74 7.95
CA ASP A 175 -5.24 11.89 7.37
C ASP A 175 -5.37 13.10 8.32
N ALA A 176 -4.79 13.03 9.51
CA ALA A 176 -4.80 14.12 10.49
C ALA A 176 -4.02 15.37 10.01
N ALA A 177 -4.43 16.53 10.52
CA ALA A 177 -3.79 17.82 10.21
C ALA A 177 -2.33 17.92 10.72
N ASP A 178 -1.94 17.07 11.67
CA ASP A 178 -0.60 16.96 12.24
C ASP A 178 -0.02 15.54 12.08
N SER A 179 -0.36 14.85 10.98
CA SER A 179 0.02 13.47 10.67
C SER A 179 1.51 13.19 10.88
N VAL A 180 2.37 14.11 10.43
CA VAL A 180 3.78 14.17 10.85
C VAL A 180 3.98 15.44 11.66
N ASN A 181 4.37 15.29 12.91
CA ASN A 181 4.58 16.40 13.83
C ASN A 181 6.05 16.49 14.22
N ARG A 182 6.64 17.67 14.01
CA ARG A 182 7.96 18.04 14.48
C ARG A 182 7.81 19.10 15.57
N GLY A 183 8.01 18.69 16.82
CA GLY A 183 7.94 19.54 18.01
C GLY A 183 9.31 19.89 18.60
N GLY A 184 9.35 20.90 19.46
CA GLY A 184 10.57 21.31 20.17
C GLY A 184 11.65 21.90 19.25
N SER A 185 12.91 21.58 19.57
CA SER A 185 14.10 22.03 18.83
C SER A 185 14.65 20.95 17.90
N ALA A 186 13.82 19.96 17.54
CA ALA A 186 14.22 18.90 16.64
C ALA A 186 14.59 19.44 15.24
N ILE A 187 15.58 18.83 14.61
CA ILE A 187 16.01 19.09 13.23
C ILE A 187 15.84 17.80 12.44
N VAL A 188 15.24 17.91 11.26
CA VAL A 188 15.00 16.78 10.36
C VAL A 188 15.69 17.05 9.04
N SER A 189 16.53 16.13 8.58
CA SER A 189 17.10 16.13 7.23
C SER A 189 16.65 14.86 6.54
N ALA A 190 15.91 14.95 5.44
CA ALA A 190 15.38 13.79 4.73
C ALA A 190 15.28 14.06 3.22
N ALA A 191 15.10 13.02 2.40
CA ALA A 191 14.78 13.24 0.99
C ALA A 191 13.42 13.93 0.86
N CYS A 192 12.43 13.47 1.62
CA CYS A 192 11.13 14.11 1.70
C CYS A 192 10.32 13.65 2.94
N VAL A 193 9.21 14.33 3.18
CA VAL A 193 8.14 13.88 4.08
C VAL A 193 6.88 13.74 3.23
N SER A 194 6.20 12.58 3.30
CA SER A 194 5.01 12.28 2.51
C SER A 194 3.86 11.84 3.43
N THR A 195 2.73 12.51 3.37
CA THR A 195 1.60 12.27 4.29
C THR A 195 0.27 12.23 3.57
N VAL A 196 -0.65 11.40 4.06
CA VAL A 196 -2.06 11.44 3.63
C VAL A 196 -2.74 12.72 4.12
N GLY A 197 -2.52 13.11 5.37
CA GLY A 197 -2.97 14.37 5.94
C GLY A 197 -1.94 15.48 5.72
N ALA A 198 -1.78 16.32 6.73
CA ALA A 198 -0.85 17.44 6.71
C ALA A 198 0.29 17.28 7.74
N THR A 199 1.25 18.20 7.70
CA THR A 199 2.42 18.23 8.57
C THR A 199 2.38 19.43 9.52
N SER A 200 2.95 19.24 10.71
CA SER A 200 3.12 20.32 11.70
C SER A 200 4.60 20.50 12.01
N GLY A 201 5.12 21.72 11.85
CA GLY A 201 6.51 22.05 12.14
C GLY A 201 7.54 21.54 11.13
N VAL A 202 7.16 20.96 9.99
CA VAL A 202 8.11 20.44 9.01
C VAL A 202 8.49 21.53 7.98
N THR A 203 9.08 22.62 8.46
CA THR A 203 9.49 23.77 7.64
C THR A 203 10.92 24.19 7.95
N PRO A 204 11.64 24.82 7.00
CA PRO A 204 12.95 25.42 7.27
C PRO A 204 12.87 26.47 8.40
N PRO A 205 13.90 26.58 9.26
CA PRO A 205 15.18 25.86 9.23
C PRO A 205 15.15 24.51 9.96
N SER A 206 14.05 24.13 10.59
CA SER A 206 13.93 22.90 11.39
C SER A 206 13.76 21.63 10.55
N ALA A 207 13.44 21.76 9.26
CA ALA A 207 13.40 20.67 8.30
C ALA A 207 14.17 21.05 7.02
N ILE A 208 15.10 20.17 6.61
CA ILE A 208 15.89 20.27 5.39
C ILE A 208 15.47 19.10 4.51
N LEU A 209 14.68 19.38 3.48
CA LEU A 209 14.13 18.37 2.58
C LEU A 209 14.66 18.55 1.16
N SER A 210 15.18 17.48 0.56
CA SER A 210 15.65 17.52 -0.84
C SER A 210 14.51 17.79 -1.84
N CYS A 211 13.28 17.40 -1.51
CA CYS A 211 12.08 17.69 -2.29
C CYS A 211 11.55 19.14 -2.13
N GLY A 212 12.21 19.98 -1.31
CA GLY A 212 11.80 21.36 -1.05
C GLY A 212 10.78 21.48 0.08
N THR A 213 9.54 21.03 -0.15
CA THR A 213 8.46 21.07 0.85
C THR A 213 7.87 19.68 1.10
N PRO A 214 7.29 19.42 2.28
CA PRO A 214 6.54 18.18 2.52
C PRO A 214 5.47 17.94 1.44
N LEU A 215 5.29 16.68 1.05
CA LEU A 215 4.24 16.24 0.15
C LEU A 215 3.03 15.82 0.99
N GLU A 216 2.11 16.75 1.17
CA GLU A 216 0.85 16.53 1.89
C GLU A 216 -0.26 16.05 0.94
N ASN A 217 -1.37 15.53 1.48
CA ASN A 217 -2.51 15.03 0.70
C ASN A 217 -2.15 13.96 -0.33
N GLN A 218 -1.17 13.12 -0.01
CA GLN A 218 -0.72 12.02 -0.84
C GLN A 218 -1.59 10.78 -0.63
N TYR A 219 -1.52 9.82 -1.54
CA TYR A 219 -2.12 8.51 -1.33
C TYR A 219 -1.38 7.73 -0.24
N ALA A 220 -2.11 6.94 0.55
CA ALA A 220 -1.53 6.09 1.58
C ALA A 220 -0.45 5.17 1.01
N SER A 221 0.65 4.98 1.73
CA SER A 221 1.68 4.02 1.39
C SER A 221 1.20 2.59 1.66
N PHE A 222 1.69 1.63 0.89
CA PHE A 222 1.43 0.21 1.18
C PHE A 222 2.24 -0.25 2.38
N ASP A 223 1.69 -1.19 3.12
CA ASP A 223 2.45 -1.92 4.13
C ASP A 223 3.46 -2.85 3.43
N PRO A 224 4.78 -2.63 3.60
CA PRO A 224 5.82 -3.41 2.93
C PRO A 224 5.89 -4.87 3.40
N LEU A 225 5.37 -5.18 4.59
CA LEU A 225 5.50 -6.49 5.23
C LEU A 225 4.15 -7.16 5.54
N ALA A 226 3.03 -6.61 5.07
CA ALA A 226 1.69 -7.20 5.25
C ALA A 226 1.57 -8.65 4.78
N ASN A 227 2.33 -9.06 3.76
CA ASN A 227 2.32 -10.42 3.22
C ASN A 227 3.31 -11.37 3.91
N VAL A 228 4.12 -10.89 4.85
CA VAL A 228 5.06 -11.74 5.59
C VAL A 228 4.29 -12.56 6.61
N THR A 229 4.28 -13.88 6.41
CA THR A 229 3.67 -14.81 7.36
C THR A 229 4.72 -15.26 8.39
N PRO A 230 4.47 -15.07 9.69
CA PRO A 230 5.32 -15.62 10.73
C PRO A 230 5.44 -17.14 10.62
N PRO A 231 6.59 -17.73 10.97
CA PRO A 231 6.75 -19.18 10.97
C PRO A 231 5.84 -19.82 12.04
N PRO A 232 5.38 -21.07 11.83
CA PRO A 232 4.65 -21.80 12.85
C PRO A 232 5.52 -21.99 14.10
N TYR A 233 4.91 -21.89 15.29
CA TYR A 233 5.63 -22.07 16.55
C TYR A 233 5.78 -23.55 16.91
N GLY A 234 6.95 -23.88 17.47
CA GLY A 234 7.25 -25.21 18.02
C GLY A 234 6.97 -25.30 19.51
N LEU A 235 7.55 -26.31 20.15
CA LEU A 235 7.55 -26.44 21.61
C LEU A 235 8.35 -25.29 22.24
N CYS A 236 7.83 -24.73 23.33
CA CYS A 236 8.48 -23.68 24.09
C CYS A 236 9.80 -24.20 24.69
N GLN A 237 10.90 -23.56 24.32
CA GLN A 237 12.22 -23.81 24.88
C GLN A 237 12.36 -23.11 26.23
N SER A 238 13.12 -23.73 27.13
CA SER A 238 13.44 -23.12 28.41
C SER A 238 14.54 -22.08 28.25
N MET A 239 14.33 -20.89 28.84
CA MET A 239 15.39 -19.89 28.93
C MET A 239 16.34 -20.26 30.09
N PRO A 240 17.65 -20.42 29.86
CA PRO A 240 18.62 -20.70 30.92
C PRO A 240 18.58 -19.66 32.03
N ASN A 241 18.83 -20.09 33.27
CA ASN A 241 18.95 -19.19 34.40
C ASN A 241 20.35 -18.54 34.41
N GLY A 242 20.41 -17.21 34.53
CA GLY A 242 21.70 -16.50 34.60
C GLY A 242 21.57 -15.01 34.27
N LYS A 243 22.63 -14.26 34.59
CA LYS A 243 22.75 -12.83 34.21
C LYS A 243 23.34 -12.64 32.80
N THR A 244 23.95 -13.67 32.24
CA THR A 244 24.46 -13.71 30.87
C THR A 244 23.98 -15.01 30.24
N VAL A 245 23.23 -14.91 29.15
CA VAL A 245 22.57 -16.06 28.53
C VAL A 245 22.80 -15.99 27.02
N THR A 246 23.22 -17.11 26.44
CA THR A 246 23.23 -17.29 24.99
C THR A 246 22.08 -18.21 24.60
N LEU A 247 21.26 -17.77 23.67
CA LEU A 247 20.09 -18.50 23.16
C LEU A 247 20.34 -18.98 21.74
N SER A 248 19.78 -20.14 21.43
CA SER A 248 19.71 -20.67 20.08
C SER A 248 18.34 -20.37 19.46
N PRO A 249 18.23 -20.32 18.12
CA PRO A 249 16.95 -20.12 17.43
C PRO A 249 15.88 -21.11 17.89
N GLY A 250 14.65 -20.62 18.05
CA GLY A 250 13.57 -21.44 18.60
C GLY A 250 12.38 -20.63 19.08
N THR A 251 11.40 -21.35 19.64
CA THR A 251 10.21 -20.77 20.27
C THR A 251 10.43 -20.61 21.77
N TYR A 252 10.16 -19.43 22.33
CA TYR A 252 10.24 -19.16 23.77
C TYR A 252 8.94 -18.53 24.26
N CYS A 253 8.49 -18.95 25.45
CA CYS A 253 7.15 -18.61 25.93
C CYS A 253 7.17 -18.12 27.38
N ASP A 254 6.21 -17.25 27.72
CA ASP A 254 5.73 -16.92 29.08
C ASP A 254 6.85 -16.58 30.09
N LYS A 255 7.89 -15.87 29.65
CA LYS A 255 9.04 -15.52 30.50
C LYS A 255 9.58 -14.14 30.15
N THR A 256 9.94 -13.37 31.18
CA THR A 256 10.69 -12.13 31.00
C THR A 256 12.17 -12.43 30.82
N TRP A 257 12.77 -11.86 29.78
CA TRP A 257 14.20 -11.97 29.51
C TRP A 257 14.92 -10.76 30.12
N SER A 258 15.88 -11.03 31.00
CA SER A 258 16.68 -10.01 31.69
C SER A 258 18.18 -10.38 31.70
N GLY A 259 19.04 -9.40 31.89
CA GLY A 259 20.50 -9.55 31.88
C GLY A 259 21.12 -9.28 30.52
N LYS A 260 22.25 -9.91 30.23
CA LYS A 260 22.97 -9.85 28.96
C LYS A 260 22.59 -11.05 28.11
N ILE A 261 21.82 -10.82 27.06
CA ILE A 261 21.26 -11.84 26.18
C ILE A 261 21.99 -11.78 24.85
N THR A 262 22.57 -12.91 24.45
CA THR A 262 23.19 -13.10 23.14
C THR A 262 22.37 -14.11 22.34
N LEU A 263 21.97 -13.74 21.13
CA LEU A 263 21.22 -14.59 20.22
C LEU A 263 22.17 -15.10 19.14
N ASN A 264 22.26 -16.42 19.00
CA ASN A 264 22.90 -17.04 17.85
C ASN A 264 22.09 -16.72 16.57
N PRO A 265 22.71 -16.66 15.37
CA PRO A 265 22.00 -16.36 14.13
C PRO A 265 20.81 -17.30 13.89
N GLY A 266 19.68 -16.74 13.45
CA GLY A 266 18.47 -17.48 13.12
C GLY A 266 17.17 -16.84 13.64
N THR A 267 16.09 -17.61 13.58
CA THR A 267 14.74 -17.12 13.86
C THR A 267 14.28 -17.43 15.28
N TYR A 268 13.78 -16.42 15.98
CA TYR A 268 13.25 -16.51 17.34
C TYR A 268 11.76 -16.20 17.34
N ILE A 269 10.94 -17.08 17.90
CA ILE A 269 9.49 -16.90 18.00
C ILE A 269 9.13 -16.75 19.47
N LEU A 270 8.64 -15.57 19.84
CA LEU A 270 8.38 -15.21 21.22
C LEU A 270 6.87 -15.13 21.46
N ARG A 271 6.37 -15.82 22.49
CA ARG A 271 4.94 -15.87 22.86
C ARG A 271 4.76 -15.44 24.31
N ASN A 272 4.06 -14.33 24.55
CA ASN A 272 3.95 -13.69 25.89
C ASN A 272 5.29 -13.50 26.60
N VAL A 273 6.35 -13.18 25.86
CA VAL A 273 7.70 -12.92 26.38
C VAL A 273 7.95 -11.43 26.40
N THR A 274 8.38 -10.91 27.54
CA THR A 274 8.87 -9.53 27.65
C THR A 274 10.39 -9.52 27.62
N ILE A 275 11.00 -8.94 26.58
CA ILE A 275 12.43 -8.68 26.57
C ILE A 275 12.69 -7.34 27.25
N LYS A 276 13.27 -7.41 28.44
CA LYS A 276 13.64 -6.24 29.26
C LYS A 276 14.95 -6.54 29.98
N PRO A 277 16.10 -6.29 29.32
CA PRO A 277 17.42 -6.59 29.88
C PRO A 277 17.62 -6.07 31.31
N GLY A 278 17.26 -4.82 31.59
CA GLY A 278 17.39 -4.22 32.92
C GLY A 278 18.84 -3.98 33.35
N GLY A 279 19.09 -2.92 34.13
CA GLY A 279 20.33 -2.76 34.91
C GLY A 279 21.66 -2.92 34.15
N ASN A 280 21.88 -2.14 33.09
CA ASN A 280 23.01 -2.25 32.15
C ASN A 280 23.05 -3.59 31.39
N GLY A 281 21.90 -4.25 31.23
CA GLY A 281 21.73 -5.43 30.40
C GLY A 281 21.88 -5.12 28.91
N SER A 282 22.00 -6.18 28.11
CA SER A 282 22.20 -6.05 26.67
C SER A 282 21.40 -7.11 25.90
N LEU A 283 21.02 -6.77 24.67
CA LEU A 283 20.45 -7.71 23.70
C LEU A 283 21.28 -7.65 22.43
N THR A 284 22.02 -8.72 22.13
CA THR A 284 22.94 -8.78 20.98
C THR A 284 22.62 -9.98 20.10
N GLY A 285 22.60 -9.80 18.78
CA GLY A 285 22.40 -10.89 17.83
C GLY A 285 22.67 -10.43 16.40
N GLN A 286 23.41 -11.23 15.64
CA GLN A 286 23.67 -10.95 14.23
C GLN A 286 22.99 -12.00 13.35
N GLY A 287 22.36 -11.58 12.26
CA GLY A 287 21.62 -12.51 11.41
C GLY A 287 20.39 -13.09 12.10
N VAL A 288 19.68 -12.27 12.88
CA VAL A 288 18.54 -12.71 13.69
C VAL A 288 17.23 -12.06 13.25
N THR A 289 16.15 -12.83 13.28
CA THR A 289 14.79 -12.32 13.15
C THR A 289 14.00 -12.70 14.38
N ILE A 290 13.44 -11.69 15.07
CA ILE A 290 12.67 -11.86 16.30
C ILE A 290 11.20 -11.61 16.00
N PHE A 291 10.38 -12.66 16.08
CA PHE A 291 8.94 -12.60 15.99
C PHE A 291 8.31 -12.38 17.37
N LEU A 292 7.68 -11.24 17.58
CA LEU A 292 6.92 -10.90 18.78
C LEU A 292 5.45 -11.27 18.59
N MET A 293 5.08 -12.47 19.02
CA MET A 293 3.72 -13.02 18.92
C MET A 293 2.95 -12.79 20.22
N GLU A 294 1.61 -12.78 20.12
CA GLU A 294 0.70 -12.66 21.26
C GLU A 294 0.99 -11.41 22.11
N GLY A 295 1.16 -11.53 23.43
CA GLY A 295 1.51 -10.41 24.31
C GLY A 295 3.01 -10.13 24.41
N SER A 296 3.83 -10.58 23.47
CA SER A 296 5.28 -10.37 23.54
C SER A 296 5.66 -8.91 23.31
N GLN A 297 6.67 -8.45 24.03
CA GLN A 297 7.10 -7.06 23.99
C GLN A 297 8.63 -6.97 24.03
N LEU A 298 9.20 -6.00 23.31
CA LEU A 298 10.59 -5.58 23.49
C LEU A 298 10.62 -4.17 24.08
N TYR A 299 11.30 -4.05 25.22
CA TYR A 299 11.45 -2.81 25.96
C TYR A 299 12.93 -2.62 26.33
N ILE A 300 13.61 -1.82 25.51
CA ILE A 300 15.00 -1.38 25.75
C ILE A 300 14.97 0.09 26.15
N ASN A 301 15.53 0.43 27.32
CA ASN A 301 15.53 1.81 27.80
C ASN A 301 16.78 2.17 28.64
N ALA A 302 17.00 3.47 28.82
CA ALA A 302 18.09 4.05 29.62
C ALA A 302 19.48 3.60 29.15
N ASN A 303 20.26 2.92 30.01
CA ASN A 303 21.65 2.53 29.73
C ASN A 303 21.79 1.12 29.14
N GLU A 304 20.68 0.52 28.70
CA GLU A 304 20.68 -0.81 28.09
C GLU A 304 21.24 -0.75 26.67
N GLN A 305 21.96 -1.79 26.25
CA GLN A 305 22.54 -1.86 24.91
C GLN A 305 21.77 -2.83 24.01
N VAL A 306 21.49 -2.42 22.78
CA VAL A 306 20.85 -3.28 21.77
C VAL A 306 21.68 -3.29 20.50
N ASN A 307 22.10 -4.48 20.06
CA ASN A 307 22.93 -4.69 18.89
C ASN A 307 22.36 -5.81 18.03
N LEU A 308 21.51 -5.46 17.09
CA LEU A 308 20.75 -6.42 16.28
C LEU A 308 20.92 -6.16 14.79
N SER A 309 21.19 -7.21 14.03
CA SER A 309 21.14 -7.17 12.56
C SER A 309 20.33 -8.33 11.99
N PRO A 310 19.59 -8.10 10.89
CA PRO A 310 18.77 -9.14 10.28
C PRO A 310 19.65 -10.14 9.52
N PRO A 311 19.10 -11.33 9.18
CA PRO A 311 19.72 -12.17 8.16
C PRO A 311 19.76 -11.45 6.80
N THR A 312 20.76 -11.71 5.97
CA THR A 312 20.88 -11.12 4.62
C THR A 312 20.28 -12.00 3.52
N SER A 313 19.85 -13.22 3.86
CA SER A 313 19.24 -14.19 2.95
C SER A 313 18.14 -15.00 3.63
N GLY A 314 17.38 -15.75 2.83
CA GLY A 314 16.25 -16.55 3.31
C GLY A 314 14.93 -15.79 3.39
N PRO A 315 13.85 -16.46 3.84
CA PRO A 315 12.48 -15.94 3.76
C PRO A 315 12.26 -14.70 4.62
N TYR A 316 13.12 -14.41 5.60
CA TYR A 316 13.01 -13.26 6.51
C TYR A 316 14.20 -12.29 6.41
N ALA A 317 14.99 -12.38 5.32
CA ALA A 317 16.12 -11.48 5.08
C ALA A 317 15.76 -10.00 5.29
N GLY A 318 16.58 -9.22 5.96
CA GLY A 318 16.30 -7.81 6.24
C GLY A 318 15.29 -7.55 7.36
N ILE A 319 14.60 -8.55 7.92
CA ILE A 319 13.67 -8.36 9.04
C ILE A 319 14.37 -8.70 10.37
N THR A 320 14.48 -7.71 11.25
CA THR A 320 15.11 -7.89 12.57
C THR A 320 14.06 -8.11 13.65
N ILE A 321 13.01 -7.30 13.66
CA ILE A 321 11.89 -7.42 14.60
C ILE A 321 10.59 -7.40 13.80
N PHE A 322 9.77 -8.42 14.02
CA PHE A 322 8.43 -8.52 13.45
C PHE A 322 7.42 -8.77 14.57
N GLN A 323 6.59 -7.79 14.84
CA GLN A 323 5.48 -7.91 15.78
C GLN A 323 4.21 -8.27 15.01
N ALA A 324 3.59 -9.37 15.40
CA ALA A 324 2.44 -9.92 14.68
C ALA A 324 1.22 -9.00 14.79
N HIS A 325 0.36 -9.04 13.76
CA HIS A 325 -0.95 -8.40 13.83
C HIS A 325 -1.74 -8.87 15.06
N GLY A 326 -2.46 -7.95 15.69
CA GLY A 326 -3.19 -8.14 16.95
C GLY A 326 -2.33 -7.94 18.21
N ASN A 327 -1.00 -7.94 18.11
CA ASN A 327 -0.14 -7.56 19.24
C ASN A 327 -0.02 -6.03 19.33
N THR A 328 -0.65 -5.46 20.36
CA THR A 328 -0.70 -4.00 20.60
C THR A 328 0.34 -3.51 21.62
N GLN A 329 1.25 -4.38 22.09
CA GLN A 329 2.27 -4.01 23.06
C GLN A 329 3.27 -3.02 22.46
N ALA A 330 3.54 -1.93 23.18
CA ALA A 330 4.43 -0.88 22.71
C ALA A 330 5.87 -1.39 22.52
N LEU A 331 6.47 -1.11 21.36
CA LEU A 331 7.83 -1.47 21.04
C LEU A 331 8.77 -0.31 21.38
N THR A 332 9.62 -0.47 22.40
CA THR A 332 10.53 0.60 22.85
C THR A 332 11.98 0.21 22.60
N ILE A 333 12.69 1.05 21.86
CA ILE A 333 14.09 0.86 21.49
C ILE A 333 14.83 2.17 21.76
N ASN A 334 15.14 2.39 23.03
CA ASN A 334 15.88 3.55 23.51
C ASN A 334 17.23 3.09 24.07
N GLY A 335 18.06 2.53 23.20
CA GLY A 335 19.37 2.00 23.59
C GLY A 335 20.38 3.10 23.92
N GLY A 336 21.21 2.86 24.93
CA GLY A 336 22.31 3.75 25.29
C GLY A 336 23.44 3.77 24.24
N SER A 337 24.53 4.45 24.59
CA SER A 337 25.77 4.50 23.80
C SER A 337 26.23 3.09 23.37
N GLY A 338 26.64 2.97 22.10
CA GLY A 338 27.04 1.70 21.48
C GLY A 338 25.89 0.76 21.06
N SER A 339 24.64 1.24 21.01
CA SER A 339 23.52 0.48 20.44
C SER A 339 23.45 0.66 18.92
N ALA A 340 23.22 -0.42 18.18
CA ALA A 340 23.02 -0.40 16.75
C ALA A 340 21.94 -1.41 16.34
N VAL A 341 20.88 -0.93 15.70
CA VAL A 341 19.84 -1.80 15.13
C VAL A 341 19.72 -1.47 13.65
N SER A 342 19.82 -2.51 12.82
CA SER A 342 19.53 -2.43 11.38
C SER A 342 18.38 -3.37 11.04
N GLY A 343 17.90 -3.32 9.80
CA GLY A 343 16.77 -4.08 9.30
C GLY A 343 15.43 -3.39 9.47
N PHE A 344 14.38 -4.13 9.12
CA PHE A 344 13.01 -3.79 9.38
C PHE A 344 12.66 -4.06 10.84
N ILE A 345 12.03 -3.06 11.44
CA ILE A 345 11.33 -3.12 12.71
C ILE A 345 9.86 -2.87 12.40
N TYR A 346 9.07 -3.93 12.49
CA TYR A 346 7.68 -3.96 12.06
C TYR A 346 6.75 -4.19 13.25
N ALA A 347 5.83 -3.26 13.50
CA ALA A 347 4.82 -3.34 14.55
C ALA A 347 3.52 -2.64 14.10
N PRO A 348 2.74 -3.27 13.21
CA PRO A 348 1.67 -2.61 12.47
C PRO A 348 0.50 -2.15 13.36
N ASP A 349 0.27 -2.83 14.49
CA ASP A 349 -0.84 -2.54 15.41
C ASP A 349 -0.38 -1.90 16.73
N ALA A 350 0.91 -1.57 16.86
CA ALA A 350 1.49 -1.02 18.08
C ALA A 350 2.36 0.23 17.84
N PRO A 351 2.48 1.11 18.85
CA PRO A 351 3.37 2.24 18.77
C PRO A 351 4.84 1.80 18.89
N ILE A 352 5.69 2.36 18.02
CA ILE A 352 7.15 2.26 18.11
C ILE A 352 7.69 3.53 18.75
N SER A 353 8.48 3.40 19.80
CA SER A 353 9.30 4.48 20.36
C SER A 353 10.77 4.15 20.11
N TYR A 354 11.42 4.96 19.29
CA TYR A 354 12.83 4.81 18.95
C TYR A 354 13.60 6.03 19.45
N ALA A 355 14.59 5.82 20.32
CA ALA A 355 15.54 6.86 20.66
C ALA A 355 16.90 6.54 20.02
N GLY A 356 17.30 7.37 19.05
CA GLY A 356 18.64 7.26 18.48
C GLY A 356 19.70 7.67 19.50
N ASN A 357 20.93 7.19 19.30
CA ASN A 357 22.06 7.49 20.18
C ASN A 357 23.07 8.45 19.54
N SER A 358 23.91 9.04 20.39
CA SER A 358 24.96 9.99 19.99
C SER A 358 26.09 9.38 19.15
N ASP A 359 26.21 8.05 19.09
CA ASP A 359 27.29 7.33 18.41
C ASP A 359 26.90 6.84 17.02
N MET A 360 25.68 7.14 16.57
CA MET A 360 25.23 6.83 15.21
C MET A 360 26.13 7.55 14.21
N ASN A 361 27.00 6.77 13.57
CA ASN A 361 27.98 7.22 12.60
C ASN A 361 27.34 8.06 11.49
N ALA A 362 28.05 9.06 10.98
CA ALA A 362 27.57 9.95 9.91
C ALA A 362 27.17 9.21 8.62
N GLN A 363 27.58 7.95 8.45
CA GLN A 363 27.19 7.09 7.32
C GLN A 363 25.77 6.48 7.44
N GLY A 364 25.10 6.60 8.58
CA GLY A 364 23.73 6.11 8.79
C GLY A 364 23.59 4.57 8.89
N SER A 365 22.56 4.12 9.61
CA SER A 365 22.20 2.70 9.71
C SER A 365 21.13 2.30 8.69
N CYS A 366 21.09 1.03 8.31
CA CYS A 366 20.03 0.46 7.46
C CYS A 366 18.79 0.13 8.27
N LEU A 367 18.16 1.14 8.84
CA LEU A 367 16.95 0.98 9.65
C LEU A 367 15.70 1.28 8.81
N ARG A 368 14.67 0.44 8.94
CA ARG A 368 13.32 0.67 8.40
C ARG A 368 12.32 0.51 9.54
N LEU A 369 11.62 1.58 9.89
CA LEU A 369 10.60 1.57 10.95
C LEU A 369 9.21 1.55 10.32
N VAL A 370 8.42 0.53 10.64
CA VAL A 370 7.02 0.41 10.24
C VAL A 370 6.19 0.15 11.48
N GLY A 371 5.43 1.15 11.91
CA GLY A 371 4.64 1.05 13.14
C GLY A 371 3.21 1.52 12.93
N LYS A 372 2.31 1.21 13.87
CA LYS A 372 1.02 1.91 13.95
C LYS A 372 1.25 3.42 14.05
N THR A 373 2.11 3.80 15.00
CA THR A 373 2.69 5.13 15.12
C THR A 373 4.19 5.01 15.36
N VAL A 374 4.97 6.01 14.96
CA VAL A 374 6.42 6.04 15.18
C VAL A 374 6.81 7.33 15.89
N GLY A 375 7.21 7.20 17.16
CA GLY A 375 7.84 8.27 17.92
C GLY A 375 9.35 8.16 17.81
N MET A 376 10.01 9.21 17.33
CA MET A 376 11.47 9.28 17.34
C MET A 376 11.95 10.37 18.29
N THR A 377 12.86 9.98 19.16
CA THR A 377 13.63 10.88 20.02
C THR A 377 15.12 10.59 19.86
N GLY A 378 16.01 11.37 20.50
CA GLY A 378 17.45 11.25 20.32
C GLY A 378 17.98 11.53 18.90
N ASN A 379 19.30 11.60 18.75
CA ASN A 379 19.93 11.82 17.45
C ASN A 379 19.96 10.50 16.66
N SER A 380 19.53 10.53 15.40
CA SER A 380 19.44 9.33 14.55
C SER A 380 20.01 9.61 13.18
N ALA A 381 20.75 8.65 12.61
CA ALA A 381 21.21 8.68 11.23
C ALA A 381 20.80 7.39 10.50
N VAL A 382 20.06 7.50 9.41
CA VAL A 382 19.55 6.40 8.58
C VAL A 382 19.90 6.67 7.12
N LYS A 383 20.29 5.62 6.37
CA LYS A 383 20.58 5.70 4.93
C LYS A 383 19.57 4.93 4.08
N SER A 384 19.37 5.37 2.85
CA SER A 384 18.46 4.76 1.88
C SER A 384 19.05 3.53 1.18
N ASP A 385 20.32 3.56 0.77
CA ASP A 385 20.96 2.41 0.10
C ASP A 385 21.34 1.30 1.10
N CYS A 386 20.51 0.26 1.09
CA CYS A 386 20.51 -0.83 2.06
C CYS A 386 20.13 -2.18 1.44
N ALA A 387 20.22 -2.32 0.11
CA ALA A 387 19.73 -3.51 -0.59
C ALA A 387 20.38 -4.80 -0.06
N SER A 388 21.68 -4.76 0.22
CA SER A 388 22.44 -5.91 0.72
C SER A 388 22.06 -6.31 2.15
N GLU A 389 21.83 -5.32 3.01
CA GLU A 389 21.49 -5.49 4.43
C GLU A 389 20.02 -5.86 4.62
N LEU A 390 19.16 -5.45 3.69
CA LEU A 390 17.72 -5.70 3.73
C LEU A 390 17.29 -6.92 2.89
N GLY A 391 18.23 -7.65 2.28
CA GLY A 391 17.92 -8.79 1.42
C GLY A 391 17.01 -8.43 0.26
N ASN A 392 17.26 -7.28 -0.37
CA ASN A 392 16.46 -6.67 -1.44
C ASN A 392 15.01 -6.33 -1.05
N ARG A 393 14.66 -6.31 0.24
CA ARG A 393 13.37 -5.78 0.69
C ARG A 393 13.37 -4.27 0.62
N GLU A 394 12.30 -3.74 0.07
CA GLU A 394 12.10 -2.31 -0.13
C GLU A 394 10.88 -1.81 0.62
N MET A 395 10.91 -0.54 0.97
CA MET A 395 9.80 0.17 1.61
C MET A 395 9.61 1.47 0.87
N TYR A 396 8.36 1.82 0.60
CA TYR A 396 8.02 2.92 -0.29
C TYR A 396 7.01 3.87 0.36
N ALA A 397 7.17 5.16 0.09
CA ALA A 397 6.28 6.23 0.50
C ALA A 397 5.41 6.67 -0.67
N GLY A 398 4.10 6.71 -0.43
CA GLY A 398 3.11 7.06 -1.44
C GLY A 398 3.05 6.07 -2.59
N ARG A 399 2.33 6.45 -3.64
CA ARG A 399 2.13 5.64 -4.84
C ARG A 399 1.84 6.54 -6.04
N THR A 400 2.15 6.04 -7.22
CA THR A 400 1.74 6.65 -8.49
C THR A 400 0.70 5.77 -9.15
N ILE A 401 -0.31 6.39 -9.75
CA ILE A 401 -1.44 5.70 -10.37
C ILE A 401 -1.51 6.21 -11.80
N THR A 402 -1.36 5.30 -12.76
CA THR A 402 -1.31 5.63 -14.18
C THR A 402 -2.27 4.75 -14.96
N LEU A 403 -3.07 5.35 -15.83
CA LEU A 403 -3.81 4.60 -16.85
C LEU A 403 -2.82 3.96 -17.82
N VAL A 404 -2.98 2.66 -18.06
CA VAL A 404 -2.23 1.89 -19.04
C VAL A 404 -3.23 1.48 -20.12
N LYS A 405 -3.03 2.00 -21.33
CA LYS A 405 -3.88 1.71 -22.50
C LYS A 405 -3.32 0.54 -23.30
#